data_AF-A0A6P6WVA2-F1
#
_entry.id   AF-A0A6P6WVA2-F1
#
_cell.length_a   1.000
_cell.length_b   1.000
_cell.length_c   1.000
_cell.angle_alpha   90.00
_cell.angle_beta   90.00
_cell.angle_gamma   90.00
#
_symmetry.space_group_name_H-M   'P 1'
#
loop_
_entity.id
_entity.type
_entity.pdbx_description
1 polymer ?
#
loop_
_entity_poly.entity_id
_entity_poly.type
_entity_poly.pdbx_seq_one_letter_code
_entity_poly.pdbx_strand_id
1 'polypeptide(L)'
;MDEELKNLNEHEFLDKLYKKLKRKRYLVIFDDVWDIKVWNELRISFPDDKNQSRIIFTSRSSNVASQVQYGGEPHYLHPLSEKQSFELLQKKVFGEEEECPQALHGLGMEIAEKCWGLPLALVVVAGVLATIEHDILVWKKFAESLTSTMVSGTDQWKKSLELSYEHLPYHLKACLLYFAAFREDEKIGAKSLMRLWIAEGFVEIIEGKRSEDTAEEYLMDLIGRNLVMVGKNRSIGGVKTCYDSRFDI
;
A
#
# COMPACT_ATOMS: atom_id res chain seq x y z
N MET A 1 12.44 -16.66 15.41
CA MET A 1 13.78 -16.09 15.18
C MET A 1 14.73 -16.90 16.05
N ASP A 2 15.67 -17.63 15.45
CA ASP A 2 16.58 -18.54 16.17
C ASP A 2 17.32 -17.80 17.30
N GLU A 3 17.30 -18.33 18.51
CA GLU A 3 18.00 -17.74 19.67
C GLU A 3 19.51 -17.63 19.43
N GLU A 4 20.09 -18.47 18.58
CA GLU A 4 21.49 -18.41 18.16
C GLU A 4 21.88 -17.13 17.40
N LEU A 5 20.93 -16.41 16.80
CA LEU A 5 21.22 -15.20 16.03
C LEU A 5 21.35 -13.94 16.91
N LYS A 6 20.87 -13.98 18.15
CA LYS A 6 20.83 -12.80 19.04
C LYS A 6 22.18 -12.41 19.65
N ASN A 7 23.15 -13.33 19.64
CA ASN A 7 24.45 -13.15 20.32
C ASN A 7 25.64 -13.06 19.36
N LEU A 8 25.39 -13.08 18.04
CA LEU A 8 26.46 -12.97 17.04
C LEU A 8 26.84 -11.50 16.83
N ASN A 9 28.13 -11.24 16.69
CA ASN A 9 28.56 -9.95 16.17
C ASN A 9 28.28 -9.86 14.65
N GLU A 10 28.37 -8.66 14.10
CA GLU A 10 28.03 -8.40 12.70
C GLU A 10 28.83 -9.28 11.72
N HIS A 11 30.14 -9.43 11.94
CA HIS A 11 31.00 -10.27 11.10
C HIS A 11 30.60 -11.75 11.14
N GLU A 12 30.27 -12.27 12.32
CA GLU A 12 29.81 -13.66 12.48
C GLU A 12 28.47 -13.89 11.78
N PHE A 13 27.58 -12.88 11.80
CA PHE A 13 26.31 -12.96 11.09
C PHE A 13 26.51 -13.00 9.57
N LEU A 14 27.36 -12.13 9.03
CA LEU A 14 27.69 -12.07 7.61
C LEU A 14 28.36 -13.37 7.13
N ASP A 15 29.30 -13.92 7.91
CA ASP A 15 29.94 -15.20 7.61
C ASP A 15 28.97 -16.38 7.69
N LYS A 16 28.08 -16.42 8.69
CA LYS A 16 27.04 -17.46 8.81
C LYS A 16 26.08 -17.42 7.62
N LEU A 17 25.70 -16.21 7.16
CA LEU A 17 24.88 -16.03 5.95
C LEU A 17 25.63 -16.53 4.70
N TYR A 18 26.89 -16.12 4.51
CA TYR A 18 27.74 -16.59 3.41
C TYR A 18 27.79 -18.12 3.36
N LYS A 19 28.14 -18.77 4.48
CA LYS A 19 28.21 -20.24 4.59
C LYS A 19 26.88 -20.91 4.29
N LYS A 20 25.76 -20.31 4.71
CA LYS A 20 24.42 -20.84 4.42
C LYS A 20 24.05 -20.77 2.94
N LEU A 21 24.47 -19.71 2.25
CA LEU A 21 24.17 -19.47 0.83
C LEU A 21 25.17 -20.15 -0.12
N LYS A 22 26.39 -20.43 0.33
CA LYS A 22 27.45 -21.04 -0.47
C LYS A 22 26.97 -22.36 -1.11
N ARG A 23 27.21 -22.48 -2.41
CA ARG A 23 26.81 -23.59 -3.31
C ARG A 23 25.30 -23.80 -3.42
N LYS A 24 24.46 -22.91 -2.88
CA LYS A 24 23.00 -22.96 -3.02
C LYS A 24 22.55 -21.87 -3.97
N ARG A 25 21.51 -22.19 -4.75
CA ARG A 25 20.82 -21.20 -5.57
C ARG A 25 19.86 -20.41 -4.68
N TYR A 26 19.89 -19.08 -4.78
CA TYR A 26 19.02 -18.21 -4.00
C TYR A 26 18.41 -17.08 -4.84
N LEU A 27 17.25 -16.60 -4.39
CA LEU A 27 16.61 -15.36 -4.83
C LEU A 27 16.39 -14.51 -3.59
N VAL A 28 16.91 -13.29 -3.59
CA VAL A 28 16.73 -12.32 -2.49
C VAL A 28 16.15 -11.04 -3.05
N ILE A 29 15.13 -10.52 -2.38
CA ILE A 29 14.48 -9.26 -2.73
C ILE A 29 14.77 -8.28 -1.60
N PHE A 30 15.46 -7.19 -1.92
CA PHE A 30 15.61 -6.04 -1.05
C PHE A 30 14.55 -5.04 -1.46
N ASP A 31 13.50 -4.97 -0.64
CA ASP A 31 12.34 -4.11 -0.88
C ASP A 31 12.59 -2.70 -0.32
N ASP A 32 12.11 -1.67 -1.03
CA ASP A 32 12.23 -0.23 -0.72
C ASP A 32 13.63 0.20 -0.23
N VAL A 33 14.64 0.10 -1.10
CA VAL A 33 16.01 0.50 -0.75
C VAL A 33 16.22 1.98 -0.99
N TRP A 34 16.59 2.73 0.05
CA TRP A 34 16.84 4.18 -0.01
C TRP A 34 18.30 4.54 -0.31
N ASP A 35 19.24 3.74 0.20
CA ASP A 35 20.69 3.95 0.03
C ASP A 35 21.40 2.61 -0.21
N ILE A 36 22.23 2.56 -1.26
CA ILE A 36 22.98 1.38 -1.65
C ILE A 36 24.12 1.03 -0.67
N LYS A 37 24.50 1.93 0.25
CA LYS A 37 25.56 1.66 1.24
C LYS A 37 25.28 0.38 2.03
N VAL A 38 24.02 0.13 2.39
CA VAL A 38 23.61 -1.10 3.08
C VAL A 38 23.96 -2.34 2.24
N TRP A 39 23.75 -2.28 0.93
CA TRP A 39 24.15 -3.37 0.02
C TRP A 39 25.68 -3.51 -0.07
N ASN A 40 26.44 -2.41 -0.09
CA ASN A 40 27.90 -2.46 -0.16
C ASN A 40 28.54 -3.19 1.01
N GLU A 41 27.91 -3.13 2.19
CA GLU A 41 28.31 -3.87 3.39
C GLU A 41 27.82 -5.33 3.33
N LEU A 42 26.55 -5.56 2.98
CA LEU A 42 25.95 -6.89 2.98
C LEU A 42 26.47 -7.82 1.87
N ARG A 43 26.89 -7.27 0.72
CA ARG A 43 27.24 -8.05 -0.49
C ARG A 43 28.31 -9.11 -0.26
N ILE A 44 29.18 -8.93 0.73
CA ILE A 44 30.22 -9.91 1.08
C ILE A 44 29.63 -11.26 1.51
N SER A 45 28.37 -11.27 1.94
CA SER A 45 27.65 -12.46 2.38
C SER A 45 26.95 -13.22 1.26
N PHE A 46 26.97 -12.70 0.03
CA PHE A 46 26.22 -13.25 -1.10
C PHE A 46 27.19 -13.80 -2.18
N PRO A 47 27.54 -15.11 -2.13
CA PRO A 47 28.47 -15.71 -3.06
C PRO A 47 27.91 -15.87 -4.48
N ASP A 48 28.62 -15.38 -5.49
CA ASP A 48 28.37 -15.73 -6.89
C ASP A 48 29.06 -17.06 -7.25
N ASP A 49 28.36 -18.16 -7.00
CA ASP A 49 28.80 -19.51 -7.39
C ASP A 49 28.40 -19.87 -8.84
N LYS A 50 28.01 -18.88 -9.66
CA LYS A 50 27.54 -19.08 -11.05
C LYS A 50 26.39 -20.06 -11.18
N ASN A 51 25.57 -20.19 -10.14
CA ASN A 51 24.46 -21.14 -10.03
C ASN A 51 23.08 -20.48 -10.30
N GLN A 52 23.08 -19.38 -11.05
CA GLN A 52 21.88 -18.59 -11.39
C GLN A 52 21.16 -18.00 -10.18
N SER A 53 21.88 -17.69 -9.10
CA SER A 53 21.34 -16.87 -8.02
C SER A 53 21.00 -15.47 -8.51
N ARG A 54 20.04 -14.83 -7.85
CA ARG A 54 19.49 -13.52 -8.22
C ARG A 54 19.27 -12.66 -6.98
N ILE A 55 19.50 -11.37 -7.15
CA ILE A 55 19.19 -10.35 -6.15
C ILE A 55 18.39 -9.27 -6.90
N ILE A 56 17.26 -8.90 -6.35
CA ILE A 56 16.37 -7.87 -6.89
C ILE A 56 16.29 -6.75 -5.86
N PHE A 57 16.43 -5.51 -6.33
CA PHE A 57 16.22 -4.31 -5.55
C PHE A 57 14.97 -3.61 -6.09
N THR A 58 14.05 -3.22 -5.22
CA THR A 58 13.03 -2.21 -5.53
C THR A 58 13.46 -0.91 -4.85
N SER A 59 13.30 0.21 -5.53
CA SER A 59 13.70 1.52 -5.01
C SER A 59 12.96 2.63 -5.75
N ARG A 60 12.63 3.68 -5.02
CA ARG A 60 12.12 4.94 -5.55
C ARG A 60 13.23 5.88 -6.03
N SER A 61 14.50 5.55 -5.74
CA SER A 61 15.67 6.38 -6.03
C SER A 61 16.45 5.85 -7.23
N SER A 62 16.46 6.60 -8.33
CA SER A 62 17.29 6.28 -9.51
C SER A 62 18.80 6.23 -9.20
N ASN A 63 19.22 6.89 -8.11
CA ASN A 63 20.61 6.87 -7.65
C ASN A 63 21.02 5.51 -7.06
N VAL A 64 20.08 4.74 -6.50
CA VAL A 64 20.38 3.37 -6.05
C VAL A 64 20.67 2.50 -7.26
N ALA A 65 19.87 2.63 -8.32
CA ALA A 65 20.03 1.88 -9.55
C ALA A 65 21.37 2.16 -10.27
N SER A 66 21.83 3.42 -10.29
CA SER A 66 23.09 3.80 -10.94
C SER A 66 24.36 3.35 -10.20
N GLN A 67 24.26 3.10 -8.88
CA GLN A 67 25.40 2.68 -8.05
C GLN A 67 25.55 1.16 -7.96
N VAL A 68 24.56 0.39 -8.41
CA VAL A 68 24.63 -1.06 -8.44
C VAL A 68 25.58 -1.47 -9.56
N GLN A 69 26.79 -1.88 -9.19
CA GLN A 69 27.84 -2.30 -10.13
C GLN A 69 27.50 -3.60 -10.91
N TYR A 70 26.54 -4.38 -10.43
CA TYR A 70 26.22 -5.72 -10.92
C TYR A 70 24.72 -5.89 -11.13
N GLY A 71 24.31 -6.14 -12.37
CA GLY A 71 22.91 -6.18 -12.76
C GLY A 71 22.80 -5.61 -14.17
N GLY A 72 21.77 -6.00 -14.93
CA GLY A 72 21.49 -5.35 -16.21
C GLY A 72 21.00 -3.92 -16.02
N GLU A 73 20.49 -3.33 -17.09
CA GLU A 73 19.81 -2.04 -17.03
C GLU A 73 18.66 -2.06 -16.01
N PRO A 74 18.47 -0.99 -15.23
CA PRO A 74 17.36 -0.88 -14.29
C PRO A 74 16.01 -1.05 -15.01
N HIS A 75 15.10 -1.79 -14.39
CA HIS A 75 13.73 -1.88 -14.87
C HIS A 75 12.92 -0.72 -14.28
N TYR A 76 12.72 0.33 -15.06
CA TYR A 76 11.89 1.46 -14.67
C TYR A 76 10.41 1.09 -14.80
N LEU A 77 9.67 1.17 -13.69
CA LEU A 77 8.22 1.05 -13.70
C LEU A 77 7.62 2.30 -14.36
N HIS A 78 6.69 2.09 -15.28
CA HIS A 78 5.98 3.16 -15.97
C HIS A 78 4.55 3.29 -15.44
N PRO A 79 3.95 4.49 -15.50
CA PRO A 79 2.53 4.66 -15.26
C PRO A 79 1.70 3.74 -16.18
N LEU A 80 0.54 3.32 -15.69
CA LEU A 80 -0.43 2.57 -16.47
C LEU A 80 -0.91 3.43 -17.65
N SER A 81 -1.14 2.78 -18.79
CA SER A 81 -1.85 3.43 -19.91
C SER A 81 -3.28 3.82 -19.50
N GLU A 82 -3.91 4.74 -20.23
CA GLU A 82 -5.31 5.14 -19.99
C GLU A 82 -6.24 3.92 -19.94
N LYS A 83 -6.06 2.99 -20.88
CA LYS A 83 -6.81 1.73 -20.92
C LYS A 83 -6.62 0.90 -19.66
N GLN A 84 -5.36 0.64 -19.27
CA GLN A 84 -5.06 -0.13 -18.05
C GLN A 84 -5.55 0.58 -16.78
N SER A 85 -5.53 1.92 -16.78
CA SER A 85 -5.99 2.74 -15.67
C SER A 85 -7.49 2.60 -15.46
N PHE A 86 -8.26 2.76 -16.53
CA PHE A 86 -9.70 2.55 -16.50
C PHE A 86 -10.05 1.10 -16.17
N GLU A 87 -9.31 0.13 -16.71
CA GLU A 87 -9.47 -1.30 -16.38
C GLU A 87 -9.23 -1.59 -14.89
N LEU A 88 -8.22 -0.97 -14.29
CA LEU A 88 -7.97 -1.10 -12.86
C LEU A 88 -9.06 -0.42 -12.03
N LEU A 89 -9.48 0.79 -12.42
CA LEU A 89 -10.52 1.54 -11.73
C LEU A 89 -11.82 0.74 -11.70
N GLN A 90 -12.32 0.26 -12.85
CA GLN A 90 -13.57 -0.49 -12.90
C GLN A 90 -13.53 -1.74 -12.02
N LYS A 91 -12.42 -2.50 -12.06
CA LYS A 91 -12.26 -3.72 -11.27
C LYS A 91 -12.30 -3.44 -9.77
N LYS A 92 -11.78 -2.29 -9.37
CA LYS A 92 -11.74 -1.88 -7.96
C LYS A 92 -13.05 -1.26 -7.47
N VAL A 93 -13.85 -0.68 -8.36
CA VAL A 93 -15.16 -0.11 -8.02
C VAL A 93 -16.26 -1.18 -8.03
N PHE A 94 -16.35 -1.97 -9.09
CA PHE A 94 -17.47 -2.89 -9.32
C PHE A 94 -17.14 -4.36 -9.00
N GLY A 95 -15.86 -4.71 -8.88
CA GLY A 95 -15.39 -6.09 -8.73
C GLY A 95 -14.87 -6.69 -10.04
N GLU A 96 -14.40 -7.94 -10.00
CA GLU A 96 -13.76 -8.57 -11.18
C GLU A 96 -14.74 -9.01 -12.27
N GLU A 97 -15.99 -9.27 -11.90
CA GLU A 97 -17.02 -9.86 -12.78
C GLU A 97 -18.03 -8.84 -13.28
N GLU A 98 -18.10 -7.65 -12.66
CA GLU A 98 -19.06 -6.61 -13.01
C GLU A 98 -18.40 -5.52 -13.86
N GLU A 99 -19.05 -5.14 -14.96
CA GLU A 99 -18.61 -4.05 -15.82
C GLU A 99 -19.16 -2.70 -15.33
N CYS A 100 -18.40 -1.63 -15.58
CA CYS A 100 -18.87 -0.26 -15.34
C CYS A 100 -20.16 0.00 -16.14
N PRO A 101 -21.25 0.47 -15.51
CA PRO A 101 -22.47 0.81 -16.22
C PRO A 101 -22.21 1.79 -17.36
N GLN A 102 -22.82 1.55 -18.53
CA GLN A 102 -22.56 2.34 -19.74
C GLN A 102 -22.78 3.85 -19.54
N ALA A 103 -23.71 4.22 -18.65
CA ALA A 103 -23.97 5.61 -18.28
C ALA A 103 -22.82 6.29 -17.52
N LEU A 104 -22.02 5.53 -16.77
CA LEU A 104 -20.89 6.01 -15.98
C LEU A 104 -19.55 5.86 -16.71
N HIS A 105 -19.51 5.11 -17.82
CA HIS A 105 -18.27 4.79 -18.53
C HIS A 105 -17.44 6.03 -18.90
N GLY A 106 -18.08 7.07 -19.43
CA GLY A 106 -17.40 8.33 -19.78
C GLY A 106 -16.79 9.03 -18.56
N LEU A 107 -17.53 9.10 -17.45
CA LEU A 107 -17.06 9.68 -16.20
C LEU A 107 -15.95 8.85 -15.55
N GLY A 108 -16.05 7.52 -15.61
CA GLY A 108 -15.02 6.63 -15.10
C GLY A 108 -13.71 6.75 -15.87
N MET A 109 -13.76 6.92 -17.19
CA MET A 109 -12.56 7.21 -17.99
C MET A 109 -11.94 8.55 -17.60
N GLU A 110 -12.76 9.61 -17.48
CA GLU A 110 -12.30 10.93 -17.06
C GLU A 110 -11.64 10.91 -15.67
N ILE A 111 -12.22 10.17 -14.73
CA ILE A 111 -11.66 10.00 -13.38
C ILE A 111 -10.34 9.20 -13.42
N ALA A 112 -10.27 8.13 -14.22
CA ALA A 112 -9.07 7.32 -14.36
C ALA A 112 -7.91 8.14 -14.96
N GLU A 113 -8.19 8.97 -15.96
CA GLU A 113 -7.23 9.89 -16.57
C GLU A 113 -6.64 10.86 -15.53
N LYS A 114 -7.48 11.37 -14.63
CA LYS A 114 -7.05 12.23 -13.51
C LYS A 114 -6.18 11.53 -12.46
N CYS A 115 -6.06 10.21 -12.53
CA CYS A 115 -5.14 9.45 -11.67
C CYS A 115 -3.75 9.26 -12.31
N TRP A 116 -3.52 9.77 -13.53
CA TRP A 116 -2.22 9.79 -14.22
C TRP A 116 -1.53 8.43 -14.34
N GLY A 117 -2.32 7.35 -14.44
CA GLY A 117 -1.80 6.00 -14.52
C GLY A 117 -1.10 5.50 -13.25
N LEU A 118 -1.21 6.20 -12.12
CA LEU A 118 -0.65 5.75 -10.86
C LEU A 118 -1.57 4.69 -10.24
N PRO A 119 -1.12 3.42 -10.09
CA PRO A 119 -1.97 2.35 -9.57
C PRO A 119 -2.54 2.67 -8.18
N LEU A 120 -1.74 3.27 -7.29
CA LEU A 120 -2.20 3.64 -5.95
C LEU A 120 -3.32 4.69 -6.02
N ALA A 121 -3.13 5.77 -6.77
CA ALA A 121 -4.16 6.81 -6.91
C ALA A 121 -5.49 6.22 -7.42
N LEU A 122 -5.43 5.35 -8.43
CA LEU A 122 -6.60 4.65 -8.97
C LEU A 122 -7.30 3.79 -7.92
N VAL A 123 -6.54 3.01 -7.15
CA VAL A 123 -7.09 2.11 -6.12
C VAL A 123 -7.77 2.90 -5.00
N VAL A 124 -7.17 4.00 -4.56
CA VAL A 124 -7.76 4.82 -3.49
C VAL A 124 -8.99 5.59 -4.00
N VAL A 125 -8.94 6.16 -5.20
CA VAL A 125 -10.11 6.79 -5.84
C VAL A 125 -11.24 5.78 -6.04
N ALA A 126 -10.93 4.58 -6.53
CA ALA A 126 -11.90 3.49 -6.67
C ALA A 126 -12.54 3.12 -5.33
N GLY A 127 -11.76 3.08 -4.25
CA GLY A 127 -12.26 2.82 -2.90
C GLY A 127 -13.29 3.86 -2.43
N VAL A 128 -13.13 5.13 -2.82
CA VAL A 128 -14.15 6.16 -2.56
C VAL A 128 -15.37 5.93 -3.44
N LEU A 129 -15.17 5.73 -4.75
CA LEU A 129 -16.24 5.52 -5.72
C LEU A 129 -17.13 4.31 -5.37
N ALA A 130 -16.55 3.23 -4.85
CA ALA A 130 -17.27 2.04 -4.42
C ALA A 130 -18.25 2.28 -3.25
N THR A 131 -18.12 3.41 -2.55
CA THR A 131 -18.95 3.76 -1.38
C THR A 131 -19.98 4.85 -1.64
N ILE A 132 -19.90 5.54 -2.78
CA ILE A 132 -20.85 6.59 -3.15
C ILE A 132 -21.89 6.03 -4.13
N GLU A 133 -23.03 6.70 -4.24
CA GLU A 133 -24.09 6.27 -5.14
C GLU A 133 -23.60 6.27 -6.61
N HIS A 134 -23.88 5.19 -7.34
CA HIS A 134 -23.55 5.02 -8.75
C HIS A 134 -24.50 5.80 -9.66
N ASP A 135 -24.70 7.08 -9.33
CA ASP A 135 -25.50 8.04 -10.08
C ASP A 135 -24.60 8.99 -10.89
N ILE A 136 -25.08 9.40 -12.06
CA ILE A 136 -24.34 10.25 -13.00
C ILE A 136 -23.98 11.59 -12.37
N LEU A 137 -24.89 12.22 -11.61
CA LEU A 137 -24.66 13.54 -11.01
C LEU A 137 -23.65 13.45 -9.86
N VAL A 138 -23.69 12.36 -9.09
CA VAL A 138 -22.74 12.11 -7.99
C VAL A 138 -21.33 11.91 -8.54
N TRP A 139 -21.17 11.06 -9.57
CA TRP A 139 -19.88 10.82 -10.21
C TRP A 139 -19.35 12.06 -10.92
N LYS A 140 -20.21 12.83 -11.58
CA LYS A 140 -19.84 14.10 -12.21
C LYS A 140 -19.31 15.10 -11.18
N LYS A 141 -20.00 15.27 -10.05
CA LYS A 141 -19.55 16.14 -8.97
C LYS A 141 -18.20 15.69 -8.39
N PHE A 142 -18.00 14.38 -8.24
CA PHE A 142 -16.73 13.82 -7.81
C PHE A 142 -15.61 14.10 -8.83
N ALA A 143 -15.85 13.89 -10.12
CA ALA A 143 -14.90 14.20 -11.18
C ALA A 143 -14.54 15.70 -11.20
N GLU A 144 -15.51 16.60 -11.02
CA GLU A 144 -15.27 18.05 -10.90
C GLU A 144 -14.40 18.39 -9.67
N SER A 145 -14.63 17.74 -8.53
CA SER A 145 -13.83 17.95 -7.30
C SER A 145 -12.37 17.52 -7.47
N LEU A 146 -12.12 16.45 -8.23
CA LEU A 146 -10.75 16.05 -8.62
C LEU A 146 -10.09 17.19 -9.41
N THR A 147 -10.78 17.76 -10.40
CA THR A 147 -10.23 18.84 -11.23
C THR A 147 -9.87 20.08 -10.42
N SER A 148 -10.70 20.50 -9.46
CA SER A 148 -10.46 21.73 -8.69
C SER A 148 -9.23 21.65 -7.78
N THR A 149 -8.93 20.47 -7.23
CA THR A 149 -7.76 20.25 -6.35
C THR A 149 -6.46 20.06 -7.16
N MET A 150 -6.56 19.72 -8.45
CA MET A 150 -5.42 19.33 -9.29
C MET A 150 -4.63 20.49 -9.92
N VAL A 151 -4.91 21.75 -9.59
CA VAL A 151 -4.14 22.90 -10.10
C VAL A 151 -2.75 22.99 -9.45
N SER A 152 -1.71 22.70 -10.25
CA SER A 152 -0.25 22.88 -10.03
C SER A 152 0.47 22.01 -8.97
N GLY A 153 1.62 21.42 -9.35
CA GLY A 153 2.66 20.92 -8.43
C GLY A 153 3.19 19.50 -8.68
N THR A 154 4.45 19.26 -8.26
CA THR A 154 5.23 18.00 -8.30
C THR A 154 4.77 16.91 -7.31
N ASP A 155 3.63 17.12 -6.64
CA ASP A 155 3.11 16.31 -5.53
C ASP A 155 1.74 15.67 -5.89
N GLN A 156 1.56 15.25 -7.13
CA GLN A 156 0.26 14.82 -7.67
C GLN A 156 -0.34 13.60 -6.95
N TRP A 157 0.49 12.66 -6.51
CA TRP A 157 0.04 11.50 -5.72
C TRP A 157 -0.46 11.91 -4.32
N LYS A 158 0.11 12.95 -3.72
CA LYS A 158 -0.36 13.49 -2.42
C LYS A 158 -1.76 14.07 -2.56
N LYS A 159 -2.08 14.69 -3.69
CA LYS A 159 -3.41 15.24 -3.98
C LYS A 159 -4.48 14.15 -4.13
N SER A 160 -4.14 13.02 -4.77
CA SER A 160 -5.04 11.86 -4.84
C SER A 160 -5.33 11.30 -3.45
N LEU A 161 -4.31 11.20 -2.58
CA LEU A 161 -4.51 10.77 -1.19
C LEU A 161 -5.30 11.79 -0.36
N GLU A 162 -5.06 13.08 -0.57
CA GLU A 162 -5.78 14.17 0.09
C GLU A 162 -7.27 14.13 -0.24
N LEU A 163 -7.63 13.95 -1.51
CA LEU A 163 -9.02 13.83 -1.93
C LEU A 163 -9.73 12.62 -1.31
N SER A 164 -9.03 11.49 -1.22
CA SER A 164 -9.59 10.30 -0.56
C SER A 164 -9.79 10.52 0.94
N TYR A 165 -8.93 11.31 1.58
CA TYR A 165 -9.11 11.74 2.96
C TYR A 165 -10.23 12.78 3.11
N GLU A 166 -10.41 13.70 2.17
CA GLU A 166 -11.49 14.69 2.18
C GLU A 166 -12.87 14.03 2.13
N HIS A 167 -13.04 13.05 1.24
CA HIS A 167 -14.28 12.31 1.03
C HIS A 167 -14.52 11.20 2.06
N LEU A 168 -13.56 10.95 2.95
CA LEU A 168 -13.72 9.98 4.02
C LEU A 168 -14.76 10.50 5.06
N PRO A 169 -15.70 9.66 5.53
CA PRO A 169 -16.59 10.01 6.63
C PRO A 169 -15.83 10.52 7.86
N TYR A 170 -16.37 11.54 8.53
CA TYR A 170 -15.68 12.25 9.63
C TYR A 170 -15.16 11.30 10.72
N HIS A 171 -15.97 10.31 11.13
CA HIS A 171 -15.61 9.34 12.17
C HIS A 171 -14.42 8.43 11.79
N LEU A 172 -14.15 8.23 10.49
CA LEU A 172 -13.02 7.40 10.02
C LEU A 172 -11.72 8.19 9.91
N LYS A 173 -11.78 9.53 9.82
CA LYS A 173 -10.58 10.38 9.63
C LYS A 173 -9.59 10.22 10.79
N ALA A 174 -10.08 10.28 12.03
CA ALA A 174 -9.24 10.10 13.21
C ALA A 174 -8.64 8.69 13.28
N CYS A 175 -9.45 7.67 12.94
CA CYS A 175 -9.01 6.28 12.90
C CYS A 175 -7.87 6.05 11.90
N LEU A 176 -8.00 6.61 10.69
CA LEU A 176 -6.95 6.55 9.66
C LEU A 176 -5.68 7.30 10.07
N LEU A 177 -5.80 8.51 10.62
CA LEU A 177 -4.63 9.29 11.05
C LEU A 177 -3.85 8.60 12.18
N TYR A 178 -4.51 7.81 13.01
CA TYR A 178 -3.86 7.10 14.11
C TYR A 178 -2.81 6.09 13.65
N PHE A 179 -2.86 5.64 12.39
CA PHE A 179 -1.79 4.80 11.82
C PHE A 179 -0.43 5.52 11.80
N ALA A 180 -0.40 6.87 11.79
CA ALA A 180 0.84 7.64 11.88
C ALA A 180 1.57 7.52 13.24
N ALA A 181 0.94 6.94 14.26
CA ALA A 181 1.57 6.65 15.55
C ALA A 181 2.39 5.36 15.57
N PHE A 182 2.26 4.52 14.53
CA PHE A 182 3.00 3.26 14.39
C PHE A 182 4.22 3.43 13.48
N ARG A 183 5.14 2.46 13.52
CA ARG A 183 6.29 2.47 12.62
C ARG A 183 5.86 2.15 11.19
N GLU A 184 6.62 2.66 10.24
CA GLU A 184 6.50 2.29 8.82
C GLU A 184 6.60 0.75 8.67
N ASP A 185 5.72 0.18 7.84
CA ASP A 185 5.56 -1.26 7.57
C ASP A 185 5.26 -2.18 8.76
N GLU A 186 4.91 -1.61 9.92
CA GLU A 186 4.54 -2.39 11.08
C GLU A 186 3.20 -3.11 10.86
N LYS A 187 3.19 -4.44 10.98
CA LYS A 187 1.93 -5.21 10.98
C LYS A 187 1.22 -5.02 12.33
N ILE A 188 0.23 -4.15 12.33
CA ILE A 188 -0.54 -3.79 13.53
C ILE A 188 -1.59 -4.87 13.80
N GLY A 189 -1.69 -5.32 15.05
CA GLY A 189 -2.75 -6.22 15.47
C GLY A 189 -4.11 -5.53 15.46
N ALA A 190 -5.04 -5.97 14.60
CA ALA A 190 -6.34 -5.32 14.40
C ALA A 190 -7.14 -5.16 15.70
N LYS A 191 -7.13 -6.17 16.58
CA LYS A 191 -7.79 -6.10 17.89
C LYS A 191 -7.18 -5.05 18.81
N SER A 192 -5.87 -4.87 18.75
CA SER A 192 -5.17 -3.86 19.54
C SER A 192 -5.46 -2.46 19.01
N LEU A 193 -5.43 -2.29 17.68
CA LEU A 193 -5.77 -1.03 17.02
C LEU A 193 -7.19 -0.57 17.35
N MET A 194 -8.18 -1.47 17.21
CA MET A 194 -9.58 -1.14 17.55
C MET A 194 -9.75 -0.71 19.02
N ARG A 195 -9.03 -1.35 19.95
CA ARG A 195 -9.05 -0.95 21.36
C ARG A 195 -8.44 0.43 21.59
N LEU A 196 -7.40 0.79 20.85
CA LEU A 196 -6.80 2.12 20.91
C LEU A 196 -7.79 3.17 20.39
N TRP A 197 -8.43 2.93 19.25
CA TRP A 197 -9.46 3.85 18.74
C TRP A 197 -10.62 4.05 19.71
N ILE A 198 -11.06 2.99 20.39
CA ILE A 198 -12.10 3.10 21.44
C ILE A 198 -11.58 3.92 22.62
N ALA A 199 -10.35 3.69 23.08
CA ALA A 199 -9.75 4.39 24.21
C ALA A 199 -9.53 5.89 23.94
N GLU A 200 -9.17 6.25 22.70
CA GLU A 200 -9.00 7.63 22.24
C GLU A 200 -10.35 8.34 21.97
N GLY A 201 -11.47 7.60 22.04
CA GLY A 201 -12.80 8.14 21.80
C GLY A 201 -13.13 8.40 20.33
N PHE A 202 -12.42 7.76 19.39
CA PHE A 202 -12.69 7.89 17.95
C PHE A 202 -13.89 7.07 17.50
N VAL A 203 -14.29 6.06 18.29
CA VAL A 203 -15.40 5.16 17.97
C VAL A 203 -16.67 5.66 18.63
N GLU A 204 -17.71 5.90 17.82
CA GLU A 204 -19.00 6.35 18.32
C GLU A 204 -19.66 5.29 19.22
N ILE A 205 -20.19 5.74 20.35
CA ILE A 205 -20.95 4.90 21.28
C ILE A 205 -22.41 4.89 20.83
N ILE A 206 -22.85 3.77 20.27
CA ILE A 206 -24.21 3.56 19.79
C ILE A 206 -24.97 2.72 20.81
N GLU A 207 -26.11 3.21 21.29
CA GLU A 207 -26.94 2.48 22.26
C GLU A 207 -27.35 1.10 21.72
N GLY A 208 -27.14 0.06 22.52
CA GLY A 208 -27.44 -1.33 22.13
C GLY A 208 -26.39 -2.02 21.25
N LYS A 209 -25.29 -1.35 20.89
CA LYS A 209 -24.19 -1.91 20.10
C LYS A 209 -22.88 -1.86 20.87
N ARG A 210 -22.04 -2.91 20.75
CA ARG A 210 -20.74 -2.92 21.40
C ARG A 210 -19.77 -2.03 20.62
N SER A 211 -18.97 -1.25 21.34
CA SER A 211 -17.93 -0.40 20.77
C SER A 211 -16.96 -1.17 19.87
N GLU A 212 -16.67 -2.42 20.19
CA GLU A 212 -15.79 -3.27 19.39
C GLU A 212 -16.40 -3.63 18.04
N ASP A 213 -17.72 -3.77 17.97
CA ASP A 213 -18.41 -4.08 16.72
C ASP A 213 -18.42 -2.84 15.81
N THR A 214 -18.65 -1.64 16.37
CA THR A 214 -18.50 -0.37 15.64
C THR A 214 -17.06 -0.14 15.17
N ALA A 215 -16.06 -0.43 16.02
CA ALA A 215 -14.66 -0.31 15.64
C ALA A 215 -14.25 -1.28 14.52
N GLU A 216 -14.82 -2.48 14.51
CA GLU A 216 -14.61 -3.47 13.44
C GLU A 216 -15.23 -2.99 12.12
N GLU A 217 -16.44 -2.42 12.16
CA GLU A 217 -17.04 -1.81 10.97
C GLU A 217 -16.19 -0.66 10.42
N TYR A 218 -15.64 0.20 11.27
CA TYR A 218 -14.76 1.28 10.84
C TYR A 218 -13.50 0.74 10.16
N LEU A 219 -12.89 -0.31 10.72
CA LEU A 219 -11.73 -0.96 10.12
C LEU A 219 -12.09 -1.58 8.76
N MET A 220 -13.23 -2.26 8.66
CA MET A 220 -13.69 -2.87 7.42
C MET A 220 -14.02 -1.83 6.35
N ASP A 221 -14.58 -0.67 6.72
CA ASP A 221 -14.85 0.43 5.78
C ASP A 221 -13.52 1.02 5.25
N LEU A 222 -12.54 1.25 6.12
CA LEU A 222 -11.20 1.69 5.69
C LEU A 222 -10.52 0.68 4.75
N ILE A 223 -10.71 -0.63 4.99
CA ILE A 223 -10.23 -1.69 4.09
C ILE A 223 -10.99 -1.69 2.77
N GLY A 224 -12.32 -1.58 2.81
CA GLY A 224 -13.17 -1.50 1.62
C GLY A 224 -12.83 -0.30 0.73
N ARG A 225 -12.38 0.79 1.34
CA ARG A 225 -11.88 2.00 0.67
C ARG A 225 -10.42 1.90 0.20
N ASN A 226 -9.77 0.76 0.38
CA ASN A 226 -8.35 0.53 0.08
C ASN A 226 -7.37 1.50 0.78
N LEU A 227 -7.78 2.08 1.93
CA LEU A 227 -6.94 2.96 2.75
C LEU A 227 -6.14 2.16 3.80
N VAL A 228 -6.54 0.92 4.06
CA VAL A 228 -5.87 0.01 4.99
C VAL A 228 -5.75 -1.36 4.32
N MET A 229 -4.56 -1.95 4.39
CA MET A 229 -4.26 -3.26 3.82
C MET A 229 -4.36 -4.36 4.87
N VAL A 230 -4.83 -5.54 4.43
CA VAL A 230 -4.92 -6.73 5.29
C VAL A 230 -3.61 -7.50 5.24
N GLY A 231 -2.93 -7.60 6.39
CA GLY A 231 -1.69 -8.38 6.50
C GLY A 231 -1.94 -9.88 6.73
N LYS A 232 -2.89 -10.24 7.60
CA LYS A 232 -3.27 -11.63 7.90
C LYS A 232 -4.73 -11.71 8.30
N ASN A 233 -5.40 -12.78 7.88
CA ASN A 233 -6.73 -13.14 8.36
C ASN A 233 -6.66 -14.04 9.61
N ARG A 234 -7.71 -14.01 10.42
CA ARG A 234 -7.90 -14.98 11.51
C ARG A 234 -8.41 -16.30 10.93
N SER A 235 -8.14 -17.40 11.63
CA SER A 235 -8.63 -18.73 11.27
C SER A 235 -10.15 -18.87 11.31
N ILE A 236 -10.84 -17.96 11.98
CA ILE A 236 -12.29 -17.97 12.20
C ILE A 236 -13.00 -16.83 11.44
N GLY A 237 -12.32 -16.21 10.47
CA GLY A 237 -12.81 -15.02 9.78
C GLY A 237 -12.41 -13.70 10.46
N GLY A 238 -12.38 -12.62 9.68
CA GLY A 238 -11.97 -11.29 10.12
C GLY A 238 -10.46 -11.03 10.10
N VAL A 239 -10.09 -9.78 10.34
CA VAL A 239 -8.71 -9.30 10.21
C VAL A 239 -7.90 -9.59 11.48
N LYS A 240 -6.73 -10.21 11.31
CA LYS A 240 -5.77 -10.46 12.39
C LYS A 240 -4.77 -9.33 12.50
N THR A 241 -4.18 -8.95 11.38
CA THR A 241 -3.23 -7.82 11.30
C THR A 241 -3.54 -6.97 10.08
N CYS A 242 -3.36 -5.67 10.21
CA CYS A 242 -3.51 -4.68 9.15
C CYS A 242 -2.33 -3.71 9.18
N TYR A 243 -2.18 -2.94 8.11
CA TYR A 243 -1.18 -1.90 7.99
C TYR A 243 -1.67 -0.85 6.98
N ASP A 244 -1.05 0.32 6.99
CA ASP A 244 -1.47 1.43 6.16
C ASP A 244 -1.07 1.21 4.68
N SER A 245 -1.96 1.53 3.73
CA SER A 245 -1.67 1.40 2.29
C SER A 245 -0.67 2.44 1.77
N ARG A 246 -0.30 3.44 2.58
CA ARG A 246 0.66 4.50 2.23
C ARG A 246 2.07 4.00 1.87
N PHE A 247 2.43 2.75 2.18
CA PHE A 247 3.83 2.31 2.19
C PHE A 247 4.18 1.07 1.34
N ASP A 248 3.21 0.43 0.66
CA ASP A 248 3.51 -0.70 -0.26
C ASP A 248 4.02 -0.22 -1.67
N ILE A 249 4.87 0.82 -1.74
CA ILE A 249 5.53 1.30 -2.98
C ILE A 249 7.06 1.25 -2.87
#